data_AF-A0A7K3G4L4-F1
#
_entry.id   AF-A0A7K3G4L4-F1
#
_cell.length_a   1.000
_cell.length_b   1.000
_cell.length_c   1.000
_cell.angle_alpha   90.00
_cell.angle_beta   90.00
_cell.angle_gamma   90.00
#
_symmetry.space_group_name_H-M   'P 1'
#
loop_
_entity.id
_entity.type
_entity.pdbx_description
1 polymer ?
#
loop_
_entity_poly.entity_id
_entity_poly.type
_entity_poly.pdbx_seq_one_letter_code
_entity_poly.pdbx_strand_id
1 'polypeptide(L)' 'MTRALYRFVEHTIRHEPAVGVTCELFCTAHDCGEESGSRNEQGTAQDWALRHTGLNPGHDLFRRVFTDHARVTSAE' A
#
# COMPACT_ATOMS: atom_id res chain seq x y z
N MET A 1 -32.81 -7.01 -35.83
CA MET A 1 -32.33 -7.31 -34.46
C MET A 1 -30.88 -7.75 -34.55
N THR A 2 -29.97 -7.01 -33.93
CA THR A 2 -28.55 -7.38 -33.82
C THR A 2 -28.38 -8.31 -32.62
N ARG A 3 -27.89 -9.53 -32.86
CA ARG A 3 -27.63 -10.52 -31.81
C ARG A 3 -26.28 -10.21 -31.17
N ALA A 4 -26.25 -9.91 -29.88
CA ALA A 4 -25.01 -9.79 -29.11
C ALA A 4 -24.61 -11.17 -28.57
N LEU A 5 -23.31 -11.49 -28.61
CA LEU A 5 -22.73 -12.66 -27.97
C LEU A 5 -21.93 -12.20 -26.76
N TYR A 6 -22.30 -12.70 -25.58
CA TYR A 6 -21.53 -12.52 -24.36
C TYR A 6 -20.68 -13.77 -24.14
N ARG A 7 -19.35 -13.60 -24.06
CA ARG A 7 -18.37 -14.66 -23.78
C ARG A 7 -17.72 -14.36 -22.43
N PHE A 8 -17.50 -15.40 -21.63
CA PHE A 8 -16.60 -15.29 -20.49
C PHE A 8 -15.15 -15.14 -20.97
N VAL A 9 -14.45 -14.15 -20.43
CA VAL A 9 -13.02 -13.93 -20.67
C VAL A 9 -12.33 -13.93 -19.32
N GLU A 10 -11.33 -14.79 -19.17
CA GLU A 10 -10.53 -14.83 -17.96
C GLU A 10 -9.70 -13.55 -17.85
N HIS A 11 -9.73 -12.93 -16.67
CA HIS A 11 -8.93 -11.77 -16.34
C HIS A 11 -7.99 -12.11 -15.18
N THR A 12 -6.76 -11.64 -15.27
CA THR A 12 -5.79 -11.71 -14.17
C THR A 12 -5.37 -10.31 -13.76
N ILE A 13 -5.07 -10.12 -12.48
CA ILE A 13 -4.59 -8.86 -11.92
C ILE A 13 -3.22 -9.08 -11.26
N ARG A 14 -2.27 -8.19 -11.56
CA ARG A 14 -0.90 -8.23 -11.04
C ARG A 14 -0.41 -6.81 -10.73
N HIS A 15 0.56 -6.69 -9.84
CA HIS A 15 1.27 -5.43 -9.60
C HIS A 15 1.89 -4.90 -10.92
N GLU A 16 1.83 -3.59 -11.12
CA GLU A 16 2.45 -2.87 -12.24
C GLU A 16 3.85 -2.39 -11.86
N PRO A 17 4.94 -3.09 -12.27
CA PRO A 17 6.29 -2.77 -11.84
C PRO A 17 6.80 -1.42 -12.38
N ALA A 18 6.20 -0.88 -13.45
CA ALA A 18 6.56 0.43 -13.96
C ALA A 18 6.10 1.58 -13.05
N VAL A 19 5.20 1.30 -12.10
CA VAL A 19 4.69 2.30 -11.17
C VAL A 19 5.08 1.89 -9.75
N GLY A 20 5.74 2.80 -9.05
CA GLY A 20 6.22 2.55 -7.70
C GLY A 20 5.10 2.24 -6.71
N VAL A 21 5.49 1.65 -5.58
CA VAL A 21 4.64 1.45 -4.40
C VAL A 21 4.99 2.53 -3.39
N THR A 22 3.99 3.23 -2.85
CA THR A 22 4.21 4.10 -1.70
C THR A 22 3.82 3.38 -0.41
N CYS A 23 4.50 3.74 0.67
CA CYS A 23 4.25 3.20 2.00
C CYS A 23 4.14 4.33 3.01
N GLU A 24 3.20 4.19 3.92
CA GLU A 24 2.96 5.11 5.02
C GLU A 24 2.69 4.34 6.31
N LEU A 25 3.27 4.80 7.41
CA LEU A 25 3.11 4.22 8.73
C LEU A 25 2.39 5.20 9.65
N PHE A 26 1.48 4.68 10.46
CA PHE A 26 0.68 5.44 11.43
C PHE A 26 0.89 4.83 12.81
N CYS A 27 1.28 5.63 13.79
CA CYS A 27 1.40 5.17 15.17
C CYS A 27 0.01 4.93 15.76
N THR A 28 -0.19 3.78 16.39
CA THR A 28 -1.50 3.39 16.98
C THR A 28 -1.55 3.55 18.50
N ALA A 29 -0.48 4.07 19.11
CA ALA A 29 -0.45 4.38 20.53
C ALA A 29 -1.55 5.42 20.90
N HIS A 30 -2.10 5.28 22.10
CA HIS A 30 -3.14 6.17 22.61
C HIS A 30 -2.69 7.63 22.55
N ASP A 31 -3.55 8.51 22.01
CA ASP A 31 -3.31 9.95 21.80
C ASP A 31 -2.08 10.35 20.97
N CYS A 32 -1.44 9.42 20.24
CA CYS A 32 -0.29 9.77 19.40
C CYS A 32 -0.71 10.38 18.05
N GLY A 33 -1.38 9.61 17.20
CA GLY A 33 -1.86 10.07 15.89
C GLY A 33 -0.79 10.42 14.85
N GLU A 34 0.50 10.31 15.17
CA GLU A 34 1.62 10.64 14.28
C GLU A 34 1.78 9.64 13.12
N GLU A 35 2.24 10.14 11.98
CA GLU A 35 2.43 9.35 10.75
C GLU A 35 3.75 9.70 10.02
N SER A 36 4.27 8.74 9.25
CA SER A 36 5.53 8.91 8.52
C SER A 36 5.43 9.86 7.31
N GLY A 37 4.21 10.15 6.88
CA GLY A 37 3.88 10.62 5.54
C GLY A 37 4.05 9.53 4.48
N SER A 38 3.45 9.74 3.30
CA SER A 38 3.66 8.89 2.12
C SER A 38 5.12 8.92 1.66
N ARG A 39 5.76 7.75 1.64
CA ARG A 39 7.13 7.56 1.16
C ARG A 39 7.18 6.61 -0.04
N ASN A 40 8.01 6.91 -1.03
CA ASN A 40 8.23 6.04 -2.19
C ASN A 40 9.12 4.83 -1.87
N GLU A 41 9.81 4.86 -0.73
CA GLU A 41 10.71 3.80 -0.28
C GLU A 41 10.25 3.27 1.07
N GLN A 42 9.92 1.98 1.13
CA GLN A 42 9.47 1.34 2.37
C GLN A 42 10.47 1.49 3.52
N GLY A 43 11.77 1.48 3.21
CA GLY A 43 12.83 1.67 4.20
C GLY A 43 12.69 2.99 4.96
N THR A 44 12.41 4.08 4.25
CA THR A 44 12.27 5.41 4.88
C THR A 44 11.05 5.51 5.81
N ALA A 45 9.95 4.82 5.51
CA ALA A 45 8.77 4.80 6.38
C ALA A 45 9.00 3.90 7.62
N GLN A 46 9.79 2.82 7.47
CA GLN A 46 10.20 1.96 8.59
C GLN A 46 11.20 2.67 9.51
N ASP A 47 12.19 3.37 8.95
CA ASP A 47 13.16 4.15 9.71
C ASP A 47 12.48 5.20 10.58
N TRP A 48 11.41 5.83 10.08
CA TRP A 48 10.58 6.73 10.86
C TRP A 48 9.97 6.01 12.07
N ALA A 49 9.36 4.82 11.89
CA ALA A 49 8.75 4.08 13.00
C ALA A 49 9.78 3.64 14.04
N LEU A 50 10.94 3.14 13.60
CA LEU A 50 12.04 2.76 14.50
C LEU A 50 12.51 3.95 15.34
N ARG A 51 12.70 5.11 14.69
CA ARG A 51 13.04 6.36 15.39
C ARG A 51 11.92 6.79 16.34
N HIS A 52 10.66 6.68 15.92
CA HIS A 52 9.49 7.06 16.72
C HIS A 52 9.38 6.23 18.00
N THR A 53 9.57 4.91 17.91
CA THR A 53 9.63 4.01 19.07
C THR A 53 10.78 4.37 20.00
N GLY A 54 11.96 4.69 19.45
CA GLY A 54 13.13 5.07 20.25
C GLY A 54 12.96 6.38 21.02
N LEU A 55 12.16 7.31 20.49
CA LEU A 55 11.87 8.61 21.14
C LEU A 55 10.67 8.54 22.10
N ASN A 56 9.75 7.60 21.89
CA ASN A 56 8.48 7.52 22.62
C ASN A 56 8.26 6.10 23.18
N PRO A 57 8.62 5.83 24.44
CA PRO A 57 8.40 4.53 25.08
C PRO A 57 6.92 4.11 25.01
N GLY A 58 6.64 2.88 24.58
CA GLY A 58 5.29 2.34 24.41
C GLY A 58 4.65 2.60 23.04
N HIS A 59 5.37 3.27 22.12
CA HIS A 59 4.93 3.45 20.73
C HIS A 59 5.57 2.36 19.84
N ASP A 60 5.10 1.12 19.96
CA ASP A 60 5.68 -0.07 19.31
C ASP A 60 4.76 -0.75 18.28
N LEU A 61 3.50 -0.29 18.15
CA LEU A 61 2.54 -0.78 17.17
C LEU A 61 2.18 0.29 16.14
N PHE A 62 2.34 -0.07 14.87
CA PHE A 62 2.08 0.81 13.73
C PHE A 62 1.16 0.16 12.70
N ARG A 63 0.19 0.91 12.18
CA ARG A 63 -0.58 0.54 11.00
C ARG A 63 0.25 0.90 9.76
N ARG A 64 0.37 -0.02 8.82
CA ARG A 64 1.05 0.19 7.54
C ARG A 64 0.00 0.30 6.43
N VAL A 65 0.10 1.33 5.60
CA VAL A 65 -0.69 1.49 4.38
C VAL A 65 0.28 1.42 3.20
N PHE A 66 -0.08 0.59 2.21
CA PHE A 66 0.63 0.50 0.96
C PHE A 66 -0.30 0.93 -0.16
N THR A 67 0.20 1.82 -1.01
CA THR A 67 -0.48 2.18 -2.25
C THR A 67 0.33 1.59 -3.38
N ASP A 68 -0.21 0.56 -4.01
CA ASP A 68 0.35 -0.04 -5.21
C ASP A 68 -0.54 0.22 -6.43
N HIS A 69 0.03 0.00 -7.60
CA HIS A 69 -0.70 -0.01 -8.84
C HIS A 69 -0.74 -1.43 -9.36
N ALA A 70 -1.89 -1.80 -9.92
CA ALA A 70 -2.09 -3.10 -10.52
C ALA A 70 -2.62 -2.96 -11.94
N ARG A 71 -2.16 -3.87 -12.81
CA ARG A 71 -2.65 -4.00 -14.17
C ARG A 71 -3.51 -5.26 -14.28
N VAL A 72 -4.66 -5.09 -14.91
CA VAL A 72 -5.53 -6.18 -15.32
C VAL A 72 -5.17 -6.57 -16.76
N THR A 73 -5.05 -7.87 -17.02
CA THR A 73 -4.89 -8.44 -18.36
C THR A 73 -5.97 -9.48 -18.61
N SER A 74 -6.48 -9.55 -19.84
CA SER A 74 -7.46 -10.54 -20.28
C SER A 74 -6.79 -11.59 -21.15
N ALA A 75 -7.25 -12.84 -21.07
CA ALA A 75 -6.92 -13.85 -22.08
C ALA A 75 -7.61 -13.51 -23.42
N GLU A 76 -6.95 -13.71 -24.56
CA GLU A 76 -7.53 -13.51 -25.90
C GLU A 76 -8.68 -14.50 -26.21
#